data_AF-A0AAN8FZM2-F1
#
_entry.id   AF-A0AAN8FZM2-F1
#
_cell.length_a   1.000
_cell.length_b   1.000
_cell.length_c   1.000
_cell.angle_alpha   90.00
_cell.angle_beta   90.00
_cell.angle_gamma   90.00
#
_symmetry.space_group_name_H-M   'P 1'
#
loop_
_entity.id
_entity.type
_entity.pdbx_description
1 polymer ?
#
loop_
_entity_poly.entity_id
_entity_poly.type
_entity_poly.pdbx_seq_one_letter_code
_entity_poly.pdbx_strand_id
1 'polypeptide(L)' 'MKLSRTRIVLPARCKKCPHLQCFDLYNYLQMNEKRPTWRCPVCSDWAPYKLLIIDANAWKNLTRAFLAHIVVKFD' A
#
# COMPACT_ATOMS: atom_id res chain seq x y z
N MET A 1 -10.72 5.05 -12.51
CA MET A 1 -9.59 5.39 -11.63
C MET A 1 -10.13 5.73 -10.23
N LYS A 2 -10.26 4.75 -9.33
CA LYS A 2 -10.68 5.00 -7.93
C LYS A 2 -9.42 5.06 -7.07
N LEU A 3 -8.89 6.27 -6.87
CA LEU A 3 -7.95 6.53 -5.78
C LEU A 3 -8.76 6.41 -4.49
N SER A 4 -8.63 5.28 -3.78
CA SER A 4 -9.06 5.22 -2.38
C SER A 4 -8.29 6.32 -1.64
N ARG A 5 -9.00 7.35 -1.15
CA ARG A 5 -8.44 8.56 -0.51
C ARG A 5 -7.79 8.30 0.87
N THR A 6 -7.46 7.06 1.19
CA THR A 6 -6.84 6.69 2.46
C THR A 6 -5.32 6.80 2.36
N ARG A 7 -4.70 7.45 3.35
CA ARG A 7 -3.25 7.49 3.50
C ARG A 7 -2.72 6.06 3.60
N ILE A 8 -1.76 5.71 2.75
CA ILE A 8 -1.05 4.43 2.84
C ILE A 8 -0.11 4.50 4.05
N VAL A 9 -0.30 3.60 5.00
CA VAL A 9 0.58 3.43 6.17
C VAL A 9 1.51 2.25 5.93
N LEU A 10 0.97 1.12 5.47
CA LEU A 10 1.73 -0.09 5.16
C LEU A 10 1.68 -0.38 3.66
N PRO A 11 2.58 0.23 2.85
CA PRO A 11 2.63 0.02 1.41
C PRO A 11 2.91 -1.43 1.06
N ALA A 12 1.93 -2.06 0.41
CA ALA A 12 2.06 -3.38 -0.18
C ALA A 12 1.63 -3.38 -1.64
N ARG A 13 2.11 -4.39 -2.37
CA ARG A 13 1.66 -4.73 -3.71
C ARG A 13 1.71 -6.25 -3.92
N CYS A 14 1.07 -6.75 -4.96
CA CYS A 14 1.27 -8.15 -5.37
C CYS A 14 2.49 -8.25 -6.28
N LYS A 15 3.30 -9.30 -6.10
CA LYS A 15 4.50 -9.59 -6.92
C LYS A 15 4.19 -9.68 -8.43
N LYS A 16 2.98 -10.11 -8.79
CA LYS A 16 2.53 -10.29 -10.19
C LYS A 16 1.88 -9.05 -10.80
N CYS A 17 1.70 -7.97 -10.04
CA CYS A 17 1.08 -6.75 -10.57
C CYS A 17 1.99 -6.07 -11.61
N PRO A 18 1.43 -5.59 -12.74
CA PRO A 18 2.18 -4.86 -13.78
C PRO A 18 2.51 -3.40 -13.40
N HIS A 19 2.05 -2.94 -12.23
CA HIS A 19 2.22 -1.56 -11.76
C HIS A 19 3.13 -1.48 -10.52
N LEU A 20 3.78 -0.34 -10.34
CA LEU A 20 4.58 -0.04 -9.14
C LEU A 20 3.77 0.55 -7.98
N GLN A 21 2.55 1.03 -8.24
CA GLN A 21 1.72 1.67 -7.22
C GLN A 21 1.36 0.69 -6.09
N CYS A 22 1.61 1.09 -4.85
CA CYS A 22 1.24 0.34 -3.65
C CYS A 22 -0.20 0.67 -3.20
N PHE A 23 -0.76 -0.21 -2.39
CA PHE A 23 -1.97 -0.01 -1.61
C PHE A 23 -1.68 -0.27 -0.14
N ASP A 24 -2.59 0.17 0.74
CA ASP A 24 -2.45 -0.08 2.17
C ASP A 24 -2.79 -1.54 2.52
N LEU A 25 -1.82 -2.28 3.07
CA LEU A 25 -1.99 -3.70 3.35
C LEU A 25 -3.07 -3.96 4.40
N TYR A 26 -3.15 -3.14 5.45
CA TYR A 26 -4.11 -3.35 6.52
C TYR A 26 -5.55 -3.24 5.99
N ASN A 27 -5.83 -2.16 5.27
CA ASN A 27 -7.13 -1.96 4.61
C ASN A 27 -7.42 -3.09 3.61
N TYR A 28 -6.42 -3.55 2.84
CA TYR A 28 -6.57 -4.64 1.89
C TYR A 28 -6.99 -5.95 2.57
N LEU A 29 -6.36 -6.30 3.70
CA LEU A 29 -6.70 -7.50 4.46
C LEU A 29 -8.10 -7.38 5.07
N GLN A 30 -8.45 -6.23 5.66
CA GLN A 30 -9.81 -6.00 6.19
C GLN A 30 -10.90 -6.11 5.12
N MET A 31 -10.64 -5.62 3.90
CA MET A 31 -11.58 -5.77 2.79
C MET A 31 -11.78 -7.24 2.41
N ASN A 32 -10.69 -8.03 2.38
CA ASN A 32 -10.76 -9.45 2.02
C ASN A 32 -11.28 -10.33 3.15
N GLU A 33 -11.15 -9.91 4.40
CA GLU A 33 -11.83 -10.54 5.53
C GLU A 33 -13.35 -10.40 5.42
N LYS A 34 -13.85 -9.21 5.05
CA LYS A 34 -15.29 -8.98 4.83
C LYS A 34 -15.80 -9.63 3.55
N ARG A 35 -15.04 -9.54 2.46
CA ARG A 35 -15.38 -10.12 1.16
C ARG A 35 -14.11 -10.60 0.44
N PRO A 36 -13.81 -11.91 0.44
CA PRO A 36 -12.52 -12.45 -0.01
C PRO A 36 -12.40 -12.49 -1.54
N THR A 37 -12.31 -11.32 -2.17
CA THR A 37 -12.15 -11.21 -3.62
C THR A 37 -10.73 -11.48 -4.09
N TRP A 38 -9.74 -11.16 -3.26
CA TRP A 38 -8.30 -11.27 -3.53
C TRP A 38 -7.90 -10.64 -4.88
N ARG A 39 -8.50 -9.50 -5.22
CA ARG A 39 -8.19 -8.71 -6.42
C ARG A 39 -7.43 -7.45 -6.02
N CYS A 40 -6.37 -7.09 -6.74
CA CYS A 40 -5.57 -5.91 -6.50
C CYS A 40 -6.46 -4.65 -6.61
N PRO A 41 -6.46 -3.73 -5.64
CA PRO A 41 -7.29 -2.53 -5.70
C PRO A 41 -6.82 -1.51 -6.76
N VAL A 42 -5.63 -1.70 -7.33
CA VAL A 42 -5.05 -0.81 -8.36
C VAL A 42 -5.36 -1.32 -9.76
N CYS A 43 -4.89 -2.51 -10.13
CA CYS A 43 -5.09 -3.08 -11.48
C CYS A 43 -6.25 -4.08 -11.57
N SER A 44 -6.91 -4.39 -10.45
CA SER A 44 -7.92 -5.44 -10.37
C SER A 44 -7.42 -6.85 -10.66
N ASP A 45 -6.13 -7.15 -10.84
CA ASP A 45 -5.64 -8.52 -11.08
C ASP A 45 -5.68 -9.42 -9.83
N TRP A 46 -5.51 -10.74 -9.99
CA TRP A 46 -5.41 -11.69 -8.89
C TRP A 46 -4.21 -11.39 -7.96
N ALA A 47 -4.49 -11.18 -6.68
CA ALA A 47 -3.53 -10.74 -5.66
C ALA A 47 -3.74 -11.49 -4.32
N PRO A 48 -3.54 -12.81 -4.27
CA PRO A 48 -3.72 -13.60 -3.06
C PRO A 48 -2.66 -13.26 -2.01
N TYR A 49 -2.98 -13.49 -0.73
CA TYR A 49 -2.11 -13.23 0.42
C TYR A 49 -0.65 -13.66 0.21
N LYS A 50 -0.43 -14.87 -0.31
CA LYS A 50 0.91 -15.46 -0.54
C LYS A 50 1.78 -14.70 -1.54
N LEU A 51 1.20 -13.82 -2.35
CA LEU A 51 1.92 -13.02 -3.35
C LEU A 51 2.06 -11.55 -2.96
N LEU A 52 1.54 -11.16 -1.80
CA LEU A 52 1.69 -9.80 -1.28
C LEU A 52 3.12 -9.59 -0.78
N ILE A 53 3.67 -8.43 -1.11
CA ILE A 53 5.00 -7.98 -0.69
C ILE A 53 4.88 -6.57 -0.09
N ILE A 54 5.67 -6.28 0.93
CA ILE A 54 5.84 -4.93 1.46
C ILE A 54 6.88 -4.20 0.60
N ASP A 55 6.54 -3.01 0.13
CA ASP A 55 7.50 -2.18 -0.61
C ASP A 55 8.35 -1.37 0.38
N ALA A 56 9.59 -1.83 0.59
CA ALA A 56 10.53 -1.20 1.51
C ALA A 56 10.93 0.22 1.08
N ASN A 57 10.93 0.54 -0.22
CA ASN A 57 11.26 1.87 -0.70
C ASN A 57 10.12 2.84 -0.40
N ALA A 58 8.88 2.42 -0.66
CA ALA A 58 7.69 3.19 -0.28
C ALA A 58 7.62 3.39 1.24
N TRP A 59 7.94 2.36 2.03
CA TRP A 59 7.98 2.45 3.50
C TRP A 59 9.00 3.50 3.98
N LYS A 60 10.24 3.45 3.47
CA LYS A 60 11.29 4.43 3.78
C LYS A 60 10.90 5.86 3.42
N ASN A 61 10.18 6.05 2.32
CA ASN A 61 9.73 7.38 1.90
C ASN A 61 8.63 7.92 2.82
N LEU A 62 7.73 7.07 3.32
CA LEU A 62 6.72 7.47 4.31
C LEU A 62 7.37 7.86 5.65
N THR A 63 8.37 7.11 6.11
CA THR A 63 9.11 7.46 7.34
C THR A 63 9.96 8.71 7.14
N ARG A 64 10.64 8.87 6.00
CA ARG A 64 11.36 10.11 5.67
C ARG A 64 10.43 11.30 5.54
N ALA A 65 9.25 11.16 4.95
CA ALA A 65 8.28 12.26 4.87
C ALA A 65 7.76 12.66 6.25
N PHE A 66 7.63 11.70 7.18
CA PHE A 66 7.31 11.98 8.58
C PHE A 66 8.46 12.67 9.31
N LEU A 67 9.69 12.17 9.15
CA LEU A 67 10.89 12.77 9.72
C LEU A 67 11.19 14.16 9.12
N ALA A 68 11.01 14.35 7.80
CA ALA A 68 11.22 15.63 7.14
C ALA A 68 10.20 16.67 7.59
N HIS A 69 8.93 16.31 7.81
CA HIS A 69 7.96 17.23 8.42
C HIS A 69 8.33 17.63 9.85
N ILE A 70 9.01 16.75 10.59
CA ILE A 70 9.51 17.07 11.93
C ILE A 70 10.74 17.97 11.80
N VAL A 71 11.75 17.58 11.02
CA VAL A 71 13.00 18.33 10.85
C VAL A 71 12.73 19.75 10.32
N VAL A 72 11.88 19.91 9.29
CA VAL A 72 11.52 21.23 8.75
C VAL A 72 10.69 22.10 9.71
N LYS A 73 10.09 21.52 10.77
CA LYS A 73 9.45 22.30 11.83
C LYS A 73 10.41 22.77 12.92
N PHE A 74 11.63 22.24 12.96
CA PHE A 74 12.64 22.57 13.96
C PHE A 74 13.81 23.39 13.39
N ASP A 75 13.75 23.77 12.11
CA ASP A 75 14.63 24.77 11.46
C ASP A 75 13.86 26.08 11.20
#